data_AF-A0A928T5S2-F1
#
_entry.id   AF-A0A928T5S2-F1
#
_cell.length_a   1.000
_cell.length_b   1.000
_cell.length_c   1.000
_cell.angle_alpha   90.00
_cell.angle_beta   90.00
_cell.angle_gamma   90.00
#
_symmetry.space_group_name_H-M   'P 1'
#
loop_
_entity.id
_entity.type
_entity.pdbx_description
1 polymer ?
#
loop_
_entity_poly.entity_id
_entity_poly.type
_entity_poly.pdbx_seq_one_letter_code
_entity_poly.pdbx_strand_id
1 'polypeptide(L)' 'MKGSDPRKVLLADLLWRRTVVSQEWLAEKLEMKSAANVSQQLRRLDRKGALRKVPQQLKHVLEKADVANP' A
#
# COMPACT_ATOMS: atom_id res chain seq x y z
N MET A 1 12.29 0.00 13.85
CA MET A 1 12.09 -0.05 12.39
C MET A 1 11.68 1.33 11.91
N LYS A 2 12.48 1.96 11.04
CA LYS A 2 12.09 3.21 10.35
C LYS A 2 11.39 2.82 9.04
N GLY A 3 10.06 2.81 9.04
CA GLY A 3 9.25 2.48 7.86
C GLY A 3 7.79 2.88 8.08
N SER A 4 7.06 3.13 6.99
CA SER A 4 5.62 3.44 7.07
C SER A 4 4.82 2.22 7.56
N ASP A 5 3.65 2.48 8.14
CA ASP A 5 2.72 1.43 8.60
C ASP A 5 2.43 0.43 7.46
N PRO A 6 2.61 -0.90 7.66
CA PRO A 6 2.34 -1.91 6.65
C PRO A 6 0.93 -1.83 6.05
N ARG A 7 -0.06 -1.39 6.83
CA ARG A 7 -1.45 -1.18 6.35
C ARG A 7 -1.49 -0.12 5.25
N LYS A 8 -0.83 1.01 5.48
CA LYS A 8 -0.75 2.14 4.54
C LYS A 8 0.03 1.74 3.29
N VAL A 9 1.15 1.03 3.45
CA VAL A 9 1.98 0.59 2.32
C VAL A 9 1.23 -0.41 1.42
N LEU A 10 0.48 -1.35 2.00
CA LEU A 10 -0.32 -2.30 1.22
C LEU A 10 -1.49 -1.63 0.48
N LEU A 11 -2.14 -0.62 1.09
CA LEU A 11 -3.15 0.19 0.43
C LEU A 11 -2.55 1.03 -0.70
N ALA A 12 -1.37 1.63 -0.47
CA ALA A 12 -0.65 2.38 -1.49
C ALA A 12 -0.30 1.49 -2.69
N ASP A 13 0.19 0.27 -2.46
CA ASP A 13 0.48 -0.71 -3.51
C ASP A 13 -0.77 -1.06 -4.33
N LEU A 14 -1.88 -1.37 -3.66
CA LEU A 14 -3.13 -1.70 -4.34
C LEU A 14 -3.60 -0.54 -5.22
N LEU A 15 -3.68 0.67 -4.67
CA LEU A 15 -4.15 1.86 -5.39
C LEU A 15 -3.22 2.20 -6.56
N TRP A 16 -1.91 2.13 -6.36
CA TRP A 16 -0.93 2.41 -7.41
C TRP A 16 -1.01 1.40 -8.56
N ARG A 17 -1.23 0.11 -8.28
CA ARG A 17 -1.35 -0.92 -9.33
C ARG A 17 -2.68 -0.88 -10.08
N ARG A 18 -3.73 -0.28 -9.51
CA ARG A 18 -5.11 -0.36 -10.02
C ARG A 18 -5.67 0.95 -10.53
N THR A 19 -5.01 2.06 -10.28
CA THR A 19 -5.51 3.40 -10.61
C THR A 19 -4.38 4.28 -11.14
N VAL A 20 -4.73 5.47 -11.60
CA VAL A 20 -3.79 6.46 -12.15
C VAL A 20 -3.41 7.55 -11.12
N VAL A 21 -3.66 7.32 -9.83
CA VAL A 21 -3.35 8.30 -8.77
C VAL A 21 -1.85 8.51 -8.64
N SER A 22 -1.40 9.74 -8.39
CA SER A 22 0.03 10.02 -8.22
C SER A 22 0.56 9.57 -6.85
N GLN A 23 1.89 9.49 -6.72
CA GLN A 23 2.53 9.22 -5.43
C GLN A 23 2.40 10.39 -4.45
N GLU A 24 2.27 11.65 -4.91
CA GLU A 24 1.89 12.75 -4.01
C GLU A 24 0.50 12.53 -3.43
N TRP A 25 -0.47 12.13 -4.28
CA TRP A 25 -1.84 11.87 -3.83
C TRP A 25 -1.87 10.76 -2.78
N LEU A 26 -1.12 9.67 -2.99
CA LEU A 26 -0.98 8.60 -2.01
C LEU A 26 -0.33 9.09 -0.72
N ALA A 27 0.69 9.94 -0.81
CA ALA A 27 1.36 10.50 0.36
C ALA A 27 0.43 11.39 1.18
N GLU A 28 -0.43 12.17 0.53
CA GLU A 28 -1.44 13.00 1.19
C GLU A 28 -2.53 12.14 1.82
N LYS A 29 -3.20 11.28 1.04
CA LYS A 29 -4.39 10.54 1.50
C LYS A 29 -4.08 9.41 2.48
N LEU A 30 -2.88 8.85 2.43
CA LEU A 30 -2.43 7.84 3.38
C LEU A 30 -1.48 8.42 4.44
N GLU A 31 -1.23 9.74 4.43
CA GLU A 31 -0.32 10.44 5.34
C GLU A 31 1.08 9.79 5.37
N MET A 32 1.63 9.43 4.20
CA MET A 32 2.92 8.75 4.04
C MET A 32 4.10 9.73 3.89
N LYS A 33 3.99 10.93 4.47
CA LYS A 33 4.99 12.01 4.53
C LYS A 33 5.37 12.66 3.19
N SER A 34 5.71 11.89 2.16
CA SER A 34 6.09 12.43 0.84
C SER A 34 5.97 11.39 -0.26
N ALA A 35 5.84 11.84 -1.51
CA ALA A 35 5.88 10.97 -2.68
C ALA A 35 7.17 10.13 -2.75
N ALA A 36 8.32 10.73 -2.40
CA ALA A 36 9.59 10.01 -2.34
C ALA A 36 9.58 8.86 -1.32
N ASN A 37 8.93 9.05 -0.16
CA ASN A 37 8.76 7.95 0.79
C ASN A 37 7.82 6.88 0.21
N VAL A 38 6.71 7.24 -0.43
CA VAL A 38 5.83 6.28 -1.11
C VAL A 38 6.61 5.47 -2.14
N SER A 39 7.36 6.12 -3.04
CA SER A 39 8.23 5.48 -4.03
C SER A 39 9.17 4.45 -3.40
N GLN A 40 9.86 4.85 -2.32
CA GLN A 40 10.79 3.97 -1.61
C GLN A 40 10.07 2.78 -0.96
N GLN A 41 8.92 3.00 -0.32
CA GLN A 41 8.13 1.93 0.32
C GLN A 41 7.60 0.94 -0.71
N LEU A 42 7.05 1.41 -1.83
CA LEU A 42 6.56 0.56 -2.91
C LEU A 42 7.69 -0.27 -3.53
N ARG A 43 8.83 0.37 -3.83
CA ARG A 43 10.00 -0.34 -4.39
C ARG A 43 10.57 -1.42 -3.46
N ARG A 44 10.46 -1.23 -2.13
CA ARG A 44 10.98 -2.15 -1.11
C ARG A 44 9.92 -3.09 -0.53
N LEU A 45 8.70 -3.06 -1.06
CA LEU A 45 7.58 -3.79 -0.49
C LEU A 45 7.78 -5.30 -0.67
N ASP A 46 8.13 -6.00 0.42
CA ASP A 46 7.86 -7.43 0.54
C ASP A 46 6.38 -7.61 0.89
N ARG A 47 5.55 -7.81 -0.14
CA ARG A 47 4.10 -7.92 0.00
C ARG A 47 3.69 -9.09 0.90
N LYS A 48 4.36 -10.24 0.80
CA LYS A 48 4.06 -11.42 1.62
C LYS A 48 4.42 -11.15 3.09
N GLY A 49 5.58 -10.56 3.34
CA GLY A 49 6.00 -10.15 4.68
C GLY A 49 5.08 -9.08 5.29
N ALA A 50 4.63 -8.09 4.51
CA ALA A 50 3.72 -7.06 4.97
C ALA A 50 2.32 -7.60 5.28
N LEU A 51 1.78 -8.50 4.45
CA LEU A 51 0.48 -9.15 4.69
C LEU A 51 0.48 -9.98 5.98
N ARG A 52 1.61 -10.53 6.41
CA ARG A 52 1.70 -11.23 7.70
C ARG A 52 1.55 -10.30 8.91
N LYS A 53 1.83 -9.01 8.74
CA LYS A 53 1.86 -8.00 9.82
C LYS A 53 0.56 -7.20 9.98
N VAL A 54 -0.44 -7.43 9.13
CA VAL A 54 -1.71 -6.69 9.15
C VAL A 54 -2.89 -7.56 9.60
N PRO A 55 -3.95 -6.96 10.16
CA PRO A 55 -5.15 -7.68 10.57
C PRO A 55 -5.81 -8.44 9.42
N GLN A 56 -6.46 -9.56 9.74
CA GLN A 56 -7.09 -10.44 8.75
C GLN A 56 -8.18 -9.73 7.94
N GLN A 57 -8.93 -8.82 8.56
CA GLN A 57 -9.96 -8.03 7.90
C GLN A 57 -9.38 -7.20 6.75
N LEU A 58 -8.20 -6.59 6.96
CA LEU A 58 -7.54 -5.83 5.91
C LEU A 58 -7.04 -6.75 4.78
N LYS A 59 -6.51 -7.94 5.11
CA LYS A 59 -6.12 -8.92 4.08
C LYS A 59 -7.30 -9.27 3.18
N HIS A 60 -8.45 -9.54 3.77
CA HIS A 60 -9.65 -9.90 3.01
C HIS A 60 -10.11 -8.77 2.09
N VAL A 61 -10.07 -7.51 2.56
CA VAL A 61 -10.36 -6.34 1.73
C VAL A 61 -9.38 -6.23 0.56
N LEU A 62 -8.06 -6.36 0.83
CA LEU A 62 -7.02 -6.29 -0.19
C LEU A 62 -7.16 -7.41 -1.23
N GLU A 63 -7.47 -8.64 -0.79
CA GLU A 63 -7.68 -9.80 -1.65
C GLU A 63 -8.91 -9.63 -2.53
N LYS A 64 -10.05 -9.23 -1.95
CA LYS A 64 -11.29 -8.98 -2.70
C LYS A 64 -11.09 -7.89 -3.76
N ALA A 65 -10.39 -6.81 -3.42
CA ALA A 65 -10.09 -5.73 -4.36
C ALA A 65 -9.11 -6.14 -5.46
N ASP A 66 -8.20 -7.09 -5.21
CA ASP A 66 -7.31 -7.63 -6.24
C ASP A 66 -8.03 -8.62 -7.19
N VAL A 67 -9.08 -9.30 -6.74
CA VAL A 67 -9.84 -10.23 -7.61
C VAL A 67 -10.88 -9.51 -8.47
N ALA A 68 -11.36 -8.34 -8.04
CA ALA A 68 -12.53 -7.68 -8.61
C ALA A 68 -12.35 -7.01 -10.00
N ASN A 69 -11.18 -7.08 -10.64
CA ASN A 69 -11.01 -6.64 -12.04
C ASN A 69 -9.87 -7.43 -12.71
N PRO A 70 -10.14 -8.25 -13.75
CA PRO A 70 -9.10 -8.80 -14.61
C PRO A 70 -8.45 -7.73 -15.50
#